data_AF-A0A8S2WTR5-F1
#
_entry.id   AF-A0A8S2WTR5-F1
#
_cell.length_a   1.000
_cell.length_b   1.000
_cell.length_c   1.000
_cell.angle_alpha   90.00
_cell.angle_beta   90.00
_cell.angle_gamma   90.00
#
_symmetry.space_group_name_H-M   'P 1'
#
loop_
_entity.id
_entity.type
_entity.pdbx_description
1 polymer ?
#
loop_
_entity_poly.entity_id
_entity_poly.type
_entity_poly.pdbx_seq_one_letter_code
_entity_poly.pdbx_strand_id
1 'polypeptide(L)'
;SASLYTSDIPWDGPIGAIRTGYINGEFIANPTRQQMQLSDLNLVMSVNHRREIVMIDASANRLSDDKFLSALQFGIDSCQSIIDQIRMLASKPKRQTIIQTIDPKLISLIHSLSYTRVEEIFCNSNLDKIQRDNAVNVVRTDVLDTCLKRLQATIAVNKEEIVSESVEQTSIEKSIRTPSTVNTTLIQQQLADAFSYVVKQI
;
A
#
# COMPACT_ATOMS: atom_id res chain seq x y z
N SER A 1 -1.73 -11.65 14.26
CA SER A 1 -0.39 -11.08 14.44
C SER A 1 0.66 -12.18 14.61
N ALA A 2 0.66 -12.91 15.74
CA ALA A 2 1.65 -13.97 16.01
C ALA A 2 1.82 -15.00 14.87
N SER A 3 0.73 -15.57 14.35
CA SER A 3 0.80 -16.57 13.28
C SER A 3 1.43 -16.06 11.97
N LEU A 4 1.25 -14.77 11.63
CA LEU A 4 1.90 -14.15 10.47
C LEU A 4 3.36 -13.83 10.76
N TYR A 5 3.68 -13.47 12.01
CA TYR A 5 5.07 -13.23 12.41
C TYR A 5 5.91 -14.52 12.37
N THR A 6 5.35 -15.65 12.81
CA THR A 6 6.07 -16.94 12.84
C THR A 6 6.07 -17.69 11.51
N SER A 7 5.20 -17.30 10.55
CA SER A 7 5.16 -17.91 9.22
C SER A 7 6.31 -17.47 8.32
N ASP A 8 6.39 -18.07 7.13
CA ASP A 8 7.29 -17.69 6.06
C ASP A 8 6.78 -16.50 5.23
N ILE A 9 5.60 -15.95 5.51
CA ILE A 9 5.03 -14.86 4.72
C ILE A 9 5.77 -13.55 5.04
N PRO A 10 6.25 -12.79 4.04
CA PRO A 10 6.85 -11.48 4.27
C PRO A 10 5.75 -10.51 4.70
N TRP A 11 5.87 -10.06 5.95
CA TRP A 11 4.90 -9.17 6.58
C TRP A 11 5.63 -8.28 7.59
N ASP A 12 5.46 -6.96 7.46
CA ASP A 12 6.14 -5.96 8.30
C ASP A 12 5.42 -5.76 9.65
N GLY A 13 5.26 -6.87 10.38
CA GLY A 13 4.74 -6.90 11.74
C GLY A 13 5.84 -7.04 12.80
N PRO A 14 5.51 -7.42 14.04
CA PRO A 14 4.17 -7.75 14.53
C PRO A 14 3.37 -6.51 14.91
N ILE A 15 2.07 -6.72 15.08
CA ILE A 15 1.11 -5.73 15.58
C ILE A 15 0.59 -6.20 16.95
N GLY A 16 0.58 -5.30 17.92
CA GLY A 16 -0.15 -5.46 19.19
C GLY A 16 -1.54 -4.85 19.05
N ALA A 17 -2.56 -5.47 19.64
CA ALA A 17 -3.91 -4.92 19.66
C ALA A 17 -4.46 -4.97 21.07
N ILE A 18 -5.21 -3.93 21.43
CA ILE A 18 -5.76 -3.77 22.77
C ILE A 18 -7.13 -3.13 22.71
N ARG A 19 -7.98 -3.49 23.69
CA ARG A 19 -9.17 -2.71 24.03
C ARG A 19 -8.87 -1.87 25.27
N THR A 20 -9.14 -0.57 25.21
CA THR A 20 -9.02 0.36 26.33
C THR A 20 -10.41 0.82 26.77
N GLY A 21 -10.69 0.67 28.07
CA GLY A 21 -11.84 1.26 28.73
C GLY A 21 -11.46 2.49 29.55
N TYR A 22 -12.44 3.32 29.90
CA TYR A 22 -12.30 4.43 30.84
C TYR A 22 -13.39 4.31 31.90
N ILE A 23 -13.01 3.95 33.13
CA ILE A 23 -13.93 3.64 34.22
C ILE A 23 -13.47 4.41 35.46
N ASN A 24 -14.37 5.14 36.10
CA ASN A 24 -14.09 5.88 37.34
C ASN A 24 -12.85 6.78 37.30
N GLY A 25 -12.52 7.35 36.13
CA GLY A 25 -11.35 8.22 35.98
C GLY A 25 -10.08 7.53 35.49
N GLU A 26 -10.08 6.20 35.32
CA GLU A 26 -8.90 5.42 35.00
C GLU A 26 -9.01 4.69 33.66
N PHE A 27 -7.88 4.60 32.94
CA PHE A 27 -7.78 3.76 31.74
C PHE A 27 -7.50 2.31 32.12
N ILE A 28 -8.30 1.39 31.56
CA ILE A 28 -8.16 -0.04 31.81
C ILE A 28 -7.83 -0.74 30.51
N ALA A 29 -6.73 -1.50 30.53
CA ALA A 29 -6.30 -2.38 29.45
C ALA A 29 -7.11 -3.68 29.44
N ASN A 30 -7.64 -4.06 28.27
CA ASN A 30 -8.46 -5.25 28.04
C ASN A 30 -9.55 -5.45 29.11
N PRO A 31 -10.45 -4.46 29.31
CA PRO A 31 -11.51 -4.54 30.30
C PRO A 31 -12.42 -5.75 30.03
N THR A 32 -12.88 -6.36 31.13
CA THR A 32 -13.86 -7.45 31.07
C THR A 32 -15.21 -6.94 30.52
N ARG A 33 -16.10 -7.88 30.16
CA ARG A 33 -17.46 -7.51 29.71
C ARG A 33 -18.22 -6.67 30.73
N GLN A 34 -18.07 -6.96 32.03
CA GLN A 34 -18.73 -6.20 33.10
C GLN A 34 -18.13 -4.79 33.23
N GLN A 35 -16.80 -4.68 33.17
CA GLN A 35 -16.12 -3.38 33.15
C GLN A 35 -16.55 -2.54 31.95
N MET A 36 -16.66 -3.14 30.76
CA MET A 36 -17.11 -2.42 29.56
C MET A 36 -18.52 -1.83 29.65
N GLN A 37 -19.42 -2.41 30.46
CA GLN A 37 -20.76 -1.85 30.68
C GLN A 37 -20.73 -0.55 31.49
N LEU A 38 -19.68 -0.34 32.28
CA LEU A 38 -19.47 0.84 33.11
C LEU A 38 -18.50 1.84 32.47
N SER A 39 -18.02 1.55 31.25
CA SER A 39 -16.96 2.30 30.61
C SER A 39 -17.51 3.43 29.74
N ASP A 40 -16.97 4.63 29.94
CA ASP A 40 -17.25 5.78 29.07
C ASP A 40 -16.45 5.75 27.77
N LEU A 41 -15.55 4.78 27.62
CA LEU A 41 -14.73 4.57 26.41
C LEU A 41 -14.71 3.09 26.01
N ASN A 42 -14.87 2.82 24.73
CA ASN A 42 -14.56 1.54 24.11
C ASN A 42 -13.62 1.81 22.94
N LEU A 43 -12.33 1.82 23.21
CA LEU A 43 -11.30 2.05 22.20
C LEU A 43 -10.64 0.71 21.87
N VAL A 44 -10.81 0.22 20.65
CA VAL A 44 -9.99 -0.86 20.11
C VAL A 44 -8.95 -0.24 19.20
N MET A 45 -7.68 -0.51 19.48
CA MET A 45 -6.61 -0.02 18.62
C MET A 45 -5.55 -1.08 18.40
N SER A 46 -4.81 -0.92 17.31
CA SER A 46 -3.66 -1.74 17.00
C SER A 46 -2.45 -0.89 16.64
N VAL A 47 -1.29 -1.34 17.08
CA VAL A 47 -0.03 -0.60 17.05
C VAL A 47 1.05 -1.51 16.52
N ASN A 48 1.89 -0.98 15.65
CA ASN A 48 3.02 -1.73 15.13
C ASN A 48 4.24 -1.66 16.06
N HIS A 49 5.28 -2.36 15.65
CA HIS A 49 6.53 -2.48 16.39
C HIS A 49 7.38 -1.19 16.47
N ARG A 50 6.99 -0.14 15.74
CA ARG A 50 7.58 1.22 15.75
C ARG A 50 6.77 2.20 16.60
N ARG A 51 5.78 1.72 17.33
CA ARG A 51 4.83 2.53 18.12
C ARG A 51 3.90 3.40 17.26
N GLU A 52 3.70 3.04 15.99
CA GLU A 52 2.77 3.72 15.10
C GLU A 52 1.40 3.04 15.15
N ILE A 53 0.34 3.85 15.18
CA ILE A 53 -1.03 3.34 15.19
C ILE A 53 -1.41 2.88 13.78
N VAL A 54 -1.85 1.63 13.66
CA VAL A 54 -2.26 1.02 12.39
C VAL A 54 -3.78 1.05 12.21
N MET A 55 -4.54 0.91 13.30
CA MET A 55 -6.00 0.92 13.27
C MET A 55 -6.55 1.45 14.59
N ILE A 56 -7.62 2.24 14.52
CA ILE A 56 -8.45 2.68 15.64
C ILE A 56 -9.92 2.43 15.29
N ASP A 57 -10.65 1.87 16.23
CA ASP A 57 -12.11 1.82 16.26
C ASP A 57 -12.56 2.21 17.67
N ALA A 58 -13.38 3.25 17.79
CA ALA A 58 -13.70 3.82 19.09
C ALA A 58 -15.16 4.26 19.20
N SER A 59 -15.76 3.98 20.35
CA SER A 59 -16.98 4.64 20.81
C SER A 59 -16.78 5.21 22.21
N ALA A 60 -17.36 6.38 22.47
CA ALA A 60 -17.17 7.07 23.75
C ALA A 60 -18.43 7.86 24.16
N ASN A 61 -18.67 7.95 25.46
CA ASN A 61 -19.74 8.74 26.05
C ASN A 61 -19.21 10.11 26.51
N ARG A 62 -19.20 11.08 25.58
CA ARG A 62 -18.79 12.49 25.85
C ARG A 62 -17.43 12.60 26.57
N LEU A 63 -16.43 11.87 26.08
CA LEU A 63 -15.04 12.01 26.52
C LEU A 63 -14.44 13.28 25.93
N SER A 64 -13.62 14.03 26.68
CA SER A 64 -12.89 15.18 26.14
C SER A 64 -11.73 14.73 25.25
N ASP A 65 -11.35 15.57 24.29
CA ASP A 65 -10.26 15.30 23.36
C ASP A 65 -8.94 14.98 24.09
N ASP A 66 -8.60 15.71 25.15
CA ASP A 66 -7.40 15.46 25.97
C ASP A 66 -7.38 14.06 26.58
N LYS A 67 -8.55 13.59 27.05
CA LYS A 67 -8.70 12.23 27.60
C LYS A 67 -8.61 11.19 26.50
N PHE A 68 -9.17 11.47 25.33
CA PHE A 68 -9.06 10.58 24.18
C PHE A 68 -7.62 10.42 23.72
N LEU A 69 -6.86 11.53 23.62
CA LEU A 69 -5.42 11.50 23.32
C LEU A 69 -4.63 10.71 24.37
N SER A 70 -4.96 10.89 25.64
CA SER A 70 -4.37 10.11 26.74
C SER A 70 -4.68 8.62 26.63
N ALA A 71 -5.89 8.25 26.19
CA ALA A 71 -6.27 6.86 25.95
C ALA A 71 -5.50 6.23 24.78
N LEU A 72 -5.23 6.98 23.72
CA LEU A 72 -4.38 6.53 22.62
C LEU A 72 -2.96 6.25 23.10
N GLN A 73 -2.38 7.16 23.89
CA GLN A 73 -1.05 6.97 24.44
C GLN A 73 -0.99 5.74 25.36
N PHE A 74 -1.97 5.59 26.26
CA PHE A 74 -2.11 4.41 27.12
C PHE A 74 -2.19 3.11 26.30
N GLY A 75 -2.95 3.11 25.20
CA GLY A 75 -3.06 1.95 24.31
C GLY A 75 -1.76 1.63 23.57
N ILE A 76 -1.01 2.64 23.11
CA ILE A 76 0.31 2.46 22.49
C ILE A 76 1.27 1.76 23.44
N ASP A 77 1.35 2.23 24.69
CA ASP A 77 2.25 1.69 25.70
C ASP A 77 1.84 0.26 26.09
N SER A 78 0.55 0.02 26.28
CA SER A 78 0.04 -1.30 26.64
C SER A 78 0.28 -2.35 25.56
N CYS A 79 0.22 -1.96 24.27
CA CYS A 79 0.50 -2.85 23.14
C CYS A 79 1.96 -3.31 23.04
N GLN A 80 2.92 -2.59 23.62
CA GLN A 80 4.35 -2.94 23.47
C GLN A 80 4.68 -4.30 24.09
N SER A 81 4.11 -4.59 25.27
CA SER A 81 4.30 -5.89 25.93
C SER A 81 3.86 -7.07 25.06
N ILE A 82 2.77 -6.92 24.30
CA ILE A 82 2.25 -7.93 23.37
C ILE A 82 3.20 -8.10 22.18
N ILE A 83 3.68 -6.99 21.63
CA ILE A 83 4.64 -6.97 20.51
C ILE A 83 5.94 -7.68 20.90
N ASP A 84 6.46 -7.38 22.09
CA ASP A 84 7.71 -7.96 22.59
C ASP A 84 7.58 -9.47 22.80
N GLN A 85 6.46 -9.92 23.38
CA GLN A 85 6.18 -11.35 23.50
C GLN A 85 6.08 -12.06 22.15
N ILE A 86 5.47 -11.43 21.14
CA ILE A 86 5.39 -12.01 19.78
C ILE A 86 6.79 -12.09 19.15
N ARG A 87 7.63 -11.07 19.36
CA ARG A 87 9.01 -11.04 18.84
C ARG A 87 9.89 -12.14 19.43
N MET A 88 9.61 -12.58 20.65
CA MET A 88 10.31 -13.68 21.30
C MET A 88 9.95 -15.06 20.73
N LEU A 89 8.87 -15.18 19.93
CA LEU A 89 8.49 -16.44 19.30
C LEU A 89 9.47 -16.83 18.18
N ALA A 90 9.77 -18.12 18.07
CA ALA A 90 10.53 -18.66 16.95
C ALA A 90 9.78 -18.42 15.62
N SER A 91 10.49 -17.93 14.60
CA SER A 91 9.93 -17.65 13.28
C SER A 91 10.62 -18.46 12.18
N LYS A 92 9.87 -18.82 11.14
CA LYS A 92 10.41 -19.40 9.91
C LYS A 92 11.14 -18.32 9.11
N PRO A 93 12.17 -18.68 8.31
CA PRO A 93 12.75 -17.74 7.36
C PRO A 93 11.67 -17.23 6.40
N LYS A 94 11.67 -15.91 6.14
CA LYS A 94 10.70 -15.29 5.23
C LYS A 94 10.97 -15.75 3.80
N ARG A 95 9.93 -16.22 3.11
CA ARG A 95 10.00 -16.60 1.70
C ARG A 95 10.34 -15.36 0.86
N GLN A 96 11.20 -15.53 -0.12
CA GLN A 96 11.48 -14.48 -1.08
C GLN A 96 10.25 -14.30 -1.98
N THR A 97 9.72 -13.09 -2.00
CA THR A 97 8.66 -12.70 -2.93
C THR A 97 9.24 -11.76 -3.97
N ILE A 98 8.96 -12.02 -5.24
CA ILE A 98 9.22 -11.06 -6.32
C ILE A 98 8.21 -9.93 -6.14
N ILE A 99 8.64 -8.85 -5.49
CA ILE A 99 7.87 -7.61 -5.45
C ILE A 99 8.00 -7.00 -6.85
N GLN A 100 6.88 -6.86 -7.55
CA GLN A 100 6.89 -6.17 -8.83
C GLN A 100 7.09 -4.68 -8.56
N THR A 101 8.31 -4.21 -8.74
CA THR A 101 8.64 -2.79 -8.70
C THR A 101 8.35 -2.18 -10.06
N ILE A 102 7.55 -1.12 -10.08
CA ILE A 102 7.32 -0.33 -11.28
C ILE A 102 8.61 0.41 -11.62
N ASP A 103 9.04 0.37 -12.89
CA ASP A 103 10.22 1.12 -13.34
C ASP A 103 10.02 2.63 -13.09
N PRO A 104 10.91 3.30 -12.33
CA PRO A 104 10.84 4.74 -12.11
C PRO A 104 10.76 5.56 -13.41
N LYS A 105 11.41 5.10 -14.49
CA LYS A 105 11.31 5.76 -15.80
C LYS A 105 9.88 5.72 -16.34
N LEU A 106 9.20 4.61 -16.17
CA LEU A 106 7.80 4.46 -16.59
C LEU A 106 6.88 5.38 -15.78
N ILE A 107 7.12 5.50 -14.46
CA ILE A 107 6.37 6.44 -13.60
C ILE A 107 6.55 7.87 -14.11
N SER A 108 7.80 8.29 -14.36
CA SER A 108 8.10 9.65 -14.85
C SER A 108 7.45 9.94 -16.21
N LEU A 109 7.44 8.95 -17.11
CA LEU A 109 6.80 9.05 -18.40
C LEU A 109 5.28 9.23 -18.26
N ILE A 110 4.63 8.35 -17.49
CA ILE A 110 3.18 8.41 -17.28
C ILE A 110 2.81 9.74 -16.61
N HIS A 111 3.56 10.16 -15.60
CA HIS A 111 3.39 11.45 -14.95
C HIS A 111 3.41 12.60 -15.95
N SER A 112 4.42 12.65 -16.83
CA SER A 112 4.51 13.70 -17.87
C SER A 112 3.33 13.72 -18.85
N LEU A 113 2.71 12.57 -19.10
CA LEU A 113 1.60 12.44 -20.05
C LEU A 113 0.23 12.69 -19.40
N SER A 114 0.08 12.39 -18.11
CA SER A 114 -1.22 12.41 -17.43
C SER A 114 -1.41 13.55 -16.44
N TYR A 115 -0.34 14.08 -15.82
CA TYR A 115 -0.44 14.96 -14.65
C TYR A 115 -1.39 16.14 -14.87
N THR A 116 -1.13 16.99 -15.88
CA THR A 116 -1.93 18.19 -16.15
C THR A 116 -3.40 17.86 -16.44
N ARG A 117 -3.66 16.81 -17.22
CA ARG A 117 -5.04 16.39 -17.58
C ARG A 117 -5.81 15.90 -16.35
N VAL A 118 -5.12 15.19 -15.45
CA VAL A 118 -5.73 14.67 -14.22
C VAL A 118 -5.95 15.79 -13.20
N GLU A 119 -4.98 16.70 -13.05
CA GLU A 119 -5.09 17.89 -12.19
C GLU A 119 -6.29 18.76 -12.60
N GLU A 120 -6.46 19.05 -13.89
CA GLU A 120 -7.62 19.80 -14.42
C GLU A 120 -8.96 19.14 -14.07
N ILE A 121 -9.04 17.80 -14.10
CA ILE A 121 -10.25 17.05 -13.74
C ILE A 121 -10.55 17.19 -12.24
N PHE A 122 -9.56 17.10 -11.37
CA PHE A 122 -9.76 17.21 -9.92
C PHE A 122 -10.00 18.66 -9.46
N CYS A 123 -9.46 19.65 -10.17
CA CYS A 123 -9.73 21.06 -9.91
C CYS A 123 -11.10 21.53 -10.44
N ASN A 124 -11.79 20.73 -11.25
CA ASN A 124 -13.09 21.09 -11.80
C ASN A 124 -14.23 20.74 -10.83
N SER A 125 -14.70 21.74 -10.09
CA SER A 125 -15.82 21.61 -9.14
C SER A 125 -17.17 21.28 -9.79
N ASN A 126 -17.32 21.37 -11.11
CA ASN A 126 -18.56 21.08 -11.81
C ASN A 126 -18.77 19.58 -12.11
N LEU A 127 -17.77 18.73 -11.85
CA LEU A 127 -17.85 17.30 -12.12
C LEU A 127 -18.36 16.53 -10.90
N ASP A 128 -19.44 15.77 -11.11
CA ASP A 128 -19.89 14.78 -10.14
C ASP A 128 -18.94 13.56 -10.08
N LYS A 129 -19.18 12.63 -9.15
CA LYS A 129 -18.35 11.43 -8.98
C LYS A 129 -18.23 10.61 -10.27
N ILE A 130 -19.35 10.36 -10.96
CA ILE A 130 -19.41 9.48 -12.13
C ILE A 130 -18.71 10.14 -13.31
N GLN A 131 -18.97 11.44 -13.52
CA GLN A 131 -18.34 12.23 -14.57
C GLN A 131 -16.82 12.31 -14.37
N ARG A 132 -16.37 12.48 -13.12
CA ARG A 132 -14.94 12.50 -12.79
C ARG A 132 -14.28 11.14 -13.03
N ASP A 133 -14.90 10.06 -12.57
CA ASP A 133 -14.40 8.69 -12.80
C ASP A 133 -14.29 8.38 -14.30
N ASN A 134 -15.29 8.79 -15.09
CA ASN A 134 -15.28 8.65 -16.54
C ASN A 134 -14.16 9.49 -17.20
N ALA A 135 -14.00 10.75 -16.80
CA ALA A 135 -12.95 11.62 -17.33
C ALA A 135 -11.54 11.05 -17.03
N VAL A 136 -11.30 10.56 -15.81
CA VAL A 136 -10.03 9.90 -15.44
C VAL A 136 -9.82 8.62 -16.26
N ASN A 137 -10.88 7.83 -16.49
CA ASN A 137 -10.78 6.61 -17.31
C ASN A 137 -10.44 6.90 -18.78
N VAL A 138 -10.92 8.03 -19.34
CA VAL A 138 -10.52 8.47 -20.68
C VAL A 138 -9.01 8.77 -20.71
N VAL A 139 -8.52 9.57 -19.76
CA VAL A 139 -7.08 9.87 -19.66
C VAL A 139 -6.25 8.59 -19.48
N ARG A 140 -6.72 7.67 -18.64
CA ARG A 140 -6.08 6.37 -18.41
C ARG A 140 -5.94 5.61 -19.73
N THR A 141 -7.04 5.46 -20.47
CA THR A 141 -7.05 4.69 -21.73
C THR A 141 -6.10 5.30 -22.75
N ASP A 142 -6.14 6.63 -22.93
CA ASP A 142 -5.25 7.35 -23.85
C ASP A 142 -3.76 7.17 -23.51
N VAL A 143 -3.42 7.27 -22.23
CA VAL A 143 -2.03 7.15 -21.76
C VAL A 143 -1.53 5.72 -21.91
N LEU A 144 -2.37 4.73 -21.58
CA LEU A 144 -2.04 3.32 -21.78
C LEU A 144 -1.80 3.01 -23.26
N ASP A 145 -2.68 3.45 -24.16
CA ASP A 145 -2.54 3.25 -25.59
C ASP A 145 -1.28 3.93 -26.14
N THR A 146 -0.97 5.14 -25.68
CA THR A 146 0.25 5.87 -26.05
C THR A 146 1.50 5.12 -25.60
N CYS A 147 1.51 4.61 -24.37
CA CYS A 147 2.64 3.85 -23.84
C CYS A 147 2.82 2.51 -24.58
N LEU A 148 1.73 1.80 -24.88
CA LEU A 148 1.76 0.54 -25.64
C LEU A 148 2.31 0.76 -27.05
N LYS A 149 1.87 1.82 -27.75
CA LYS A 149 2.40 2.17 -29.08
C LYS A 149 3.89 2.47 -29.04
N ARG A 150 4.36 3.23 -28.04
CA ARG A 150 5.79 3.54 -27.86
C ARG A 150 6.61 2.28 -27.59
N LEU A 151 6.13 1.39 -26.72
CA LEU A 151 6.80 0.12 -26.44
C LEU A 151 6.89 -0.78 -27.68
N GLN A 152 5.81 -0.87 -28.46
CA GLN A 152 5.80 -1.64 -29.72
C GLN A 152 6.81 -1.08 -30.74
N ALA A 153 6.90 0.25 -30.85
CA ALA A 153 7.88 0.90 -31.73
C ALA A 153 9.33 0.63 -31.29
N THR A 154 9.64 0.71 -30.00
CA THR A 154 10.98 0.39 -29.48
C THR A 154 11.35 -1.08 -29.71
N ILE A 155 10.40 -2.01 -29.56
CA ILE A 155 10.64 -3.44 -29.85
C ILE A 155 10.88 -3.68 -31.35
N ALA A 156 10.22 -2.93 -32.23
CA ALA A 156 10.43 -3.03 -33.68
C ALA A 156 11.83 -2.52 -34.07
N VAL A 157 12.29 -1.41 -33.48
CA VAL A 157 13.63 -0.84 -33.72
C VAL A 157 14.73 -1.77 -33.19
N ASN A 158 14.60 -2.31 -31.98
CA ASN A 158 15.59 -3.24 -31.44
C ASN A 158 15.66 -4.55 -32.23
N LYS A 159 14.57 -4.99 -32.88
CA LYS A 159 14.61 -6.13 -33.81
C LYS A 159 15.42 -5.84 -35.07
N GLU A 160 15.48 -4.60 -35.52
CA GLU A 160 16.32 -4.19 -36.65
C GLU A 160 17.79 -4.05 -36.24
N GLU A 161 18.07 -3.56 -35.02
CA GLU A 161 19.43 -3.43 -34.47
C GLU A 161 20.07 -4.80 -34.11
N ILE A 162 19.27 -5.75 -33.62
CA ILE A 162 19.71 -7.14 -33.35
C ILE A 162 20.12 -7.88 -34.64
N VAL A 163 19.65 -7.44 -35.82
CA VAL A 163 20.08 -8.02 -37.12
C VAL A 163 21.42 -7.46 -37.58
N SER A 164 21.87 -6.30 -37.08
CA SER A 164 23.15 -5.69 -37.45
C SER A 164 24.29 -5.86 -36.44
N GLU A 165 24.01 -6.17 -35.17
CA GLU A 165 25.03 -6.44 -34.14
C GLU A 165 24.85 -7.83 -33.52
N SER A 166 25.27 -8.85 -34.27
CA SER A 166 25.38 -10.23 -33.78
C SER A 166 26.82 -10.62 -33.44
N VAL A 167 27.61 -9.74 -32.82
CA VAL A 167 28.88 -10.11 -32.18
C VAL A 167 29.13 -9.17 -30.97
N GLU A 168 29.30 -9.79 -29.80
CA GLU A 168 29.86 -9.28 -28.54
C GLU A 168 28.95 -8.73 -27.41
N GLN A 169 28.91 -9.57 -26.36
CA GLN A 169 28.88 -9.25 -24.92
C GLN A 169 27.52 -9.12 -24.21
N THR A 170 26.92 -10.29 -24.03
CA THR A 170 26.51 -10.89 -22.74
C THR A 170 26.59 -9.98 -21.50
N SER A 171 25.43 -9.56 -20.96
CA SER A 171 25.19 -9.32 -19.51
C SER A 171 23.74 -9.04 -19.08
N ILE A 172 22.74 -9.02 -19.99
CA ILE A 172 21.33 -8.73 -19.63
C ILE A 172 20.44 -9.99 -19.57
N GLU A 173 20.96 -11.15 -19.97
CA GLU A 173 20.16 -12.37 -20.24
C GLU A 173 19.57 -13.12 -19.03
N LYS A 174 19.82 -12.73 -17.77
CA LYS A 174 19.35 -13.53 -16.62
C LYS A 174 18.05 -13.09 -15.95
N SER A 175 17.45 -11.97 -16.32
CA SER A 175 16.15 -11.55 -15.73
C SER A 175 14.95 -11.70 -16.68
N ILE A 176 15.16 -12.06 -17.93
CA ILE A 176 14.08 -12.23 -18.90
C ILE A 176 14.17 -13.67 -19.39
N ARG A 177 13.53 -14.59 -18.66
CA ARG A 177 13.04 -15.82 -19.31
C ARG A 177 12.19 -15.34 -20.48
N THR A 178 12.65 -15.53 -21.70
CA THR A 178 11.86 -15.35 -22.92
C THR A 178 10.68 -16.32 -22.90
N PRO A 179 9.41 -15.87 -22.89
CA PRO A 179 8.41 -16.52 -23.68
C PRO A 179 8.41 -15.86 -25.07
N SER A 180 8.23 -16.66 -26.11
CA SER A 180 8.03 -16.22 -27.51
C SER A 180 6.71 -15.45 -27.73
N THR A 181 6.22 -14.78 -26.70
CA THR A 181 5.07 -13.89 -26.69
C THR A 181 5.31 -12.95 -25.52
N VAL A 182 5.56 -11.67 -25.81
CA VAL A 182 5.51 -10.61 -24.79
C VAL A 182 4.16 -10.76 -24.10
N ASN A 183 4.15 -11.05 -22.80
CA ASN A 183 2.91 -11.27 -22.07
C ASN A 183 2.19 -9.93 -21.92
N THR A 184 1.42 -9.54 -22.94
CA THR A 184 0.74 -8.24 -23.07
C THR A 184 -0.07 -7.90 -21.83
N THR A 185 -0.65 -8.91 -21.18
CA THR A 185 -1.41 -8.78 -19.94
C THR A 185 -0.56 -8.25 -18.78
N LEU A 186 0.70 -8.67 -18.66
CA LEU A 186 1.60 -8.22 -17.59
C LEU A 186 2.04 -6.76 -17.81
N ILE A 187 2.33 -6.38 -19.05
CA ILE A 187 2.70 -4.99 -19.39
C ILE A 187 1.52 -4.05 -19.17
N GLN A 188 0.32 -4.44 -19.59
CA GLN A 188 -0.89 -3.68 -19.33
C GLN A 188 -1.14 -3.49 -17.84
N GLN A 189 -0.91 -4.53 -17.03
CA GLN A 189 -1.02 -4.45 -15.58
C GLN A 189 0.01 -3.46 -14.98
N GLN A 190 1.29 -3.53 -15.40
CA GLN A 190 2.32 -2.61 -14.90
C GLN A 190 2.05 -1.15 -15.28
N LEU A 191 1.59 -0.90 -16.50
CA LEU A 191 1.19 0.44 -16.93
C LEU A 191 -0.04 0.95 -16.15
N ALA A 192 -1.02 0.06 -15.92
CA ALA A 192 -2.21 0.34 -15.12
C ALA A 192 -1.87 0.71 -13.68
N ASP A 193 -0.93 -0.02 -13.07
CA ASP A 193 -0.46 0.18 -11.70
C ASP A 193 0.35 1.48 -11.59
N ALA A 194 1.20 1.77 -12.58
CA ALA A 194 1.96 3.01 -12.67
C ALA A 194 1.06 4.24 -12.81
N PHE A 195 0.02 4.16 -13.65
CA PHE A 195 -0.98 5.21 -13.76
C PHE A 195 -1.74 5.40 -12.45
N SER A 196 -2.19 4.32 -11.81
CA SER A 196 -2.86 4.41 -10.51
C SER A 196 -1.97 5.01 -9.44
N TYR A 197 -0.67 4.69 -9.46
CA TYR A 197 0.32 5.28 -8.56
C TYR A 197 0.43 6.80 -8.76
N VAL A 198 0.55 7.27 -10.01
CA VAL A 198 0.65 8.72 -10.32
C VAL A 198 -0.62 9.46 -9.89
N VAL A 199 -1.81 8.92 -10.19
CA VAL A 199 -3.08 9.57 -9.83
C VAL A 199 -3.23 9.72 -8.30
N LYS A 200 -2.71 8.78 -7.50
CA LYS A 200 -2.75 8.88 -6.04
C LYS A 200 -1.83 9.95 -5.45
N GLN A 201 -0.89 10.49 -6.22
CA GLN A 201 0.04 11.54 -5.78
C GLN A 201 -0.49 12.96 -6.08
N ILE A 202 -1.59 13.08 -6.83
CA ILE A 202 -2.28 14.33 -7.16
C ILE A 202 -3.40 14.54 -6.12
#